data_AF-A0A6S6PMZ4-F1
#
_entry.id   AF-A0A6S6PMZ4-F1
#
_cell.length_a   1.000
_cell.length_b   1.000
_cell.length_c   1.000
_cell.angle_alpha   90.00
_cell.angle_beta   90.00
_cell.angle_gamma   90.00
#
_symmetry.space_group_name_H-M   'P 1'
#
loop_
_entity.id
_entity.type
_entity.pdbx_description
1 polymer ?
#
loop_
_entity_poly.entity_id
_entity_poly.type
_entity_poly.pdbx_seq_one_letter_code
_entity_poly.pdbx_strand_id
1 'polypeptide(L)'
;MATGDQADFVTRLRQLLPDNWFPAAPAAGEQEKAPVLVGVLSGCANVLAWLWLQLADVSNQARLQTTTGTDLSMKADDYFGIDNFPRMSGETDAAYRQRIINQLRATKNTRAAIIAAVQAVTGTTPTIIEQTNADDCKGYGSTANPSAGGGYGYGAGLHNGHLSGGQFFITVQRGSVTDDSIILNAINSTKAVGAIAWTRITD
;
A
#
# COMPACT_ATOMS: atom_id res chain seq x y z
N MET A 1 28.28 -17.05 16.99
CA MET A 1 27.31 -16.51 17.95
C MET A 1 26.52 -15.44 17.23
N ALA A 2 25.24 -15.69 16.96
CA ALA A 2 24.34 -14.72 16.36
C ALA A 2 23.80 -13.81 17.48
N THR A 3 23.56 -12.53 17.18
CA THR A 3 22.98 -11.61 18.16
C THR A 3 21.62 -12.09 18.64
N GLY A 4 21.45 -12.19 19.95
CA GLY A 4 20.22 -12.63 20.60
C GLY A 4 20.00 -14.14 20.61
N ASP A 5 20.99 -14.95 20.22
CA ASP A 5 20.98 -16.38 20.53
C ASP A 5 21.31 -16.65 22.01
N GLN A 6 21.12 -17.89 22.47
CA GLN A 6 21.37 -18.25 23.87
C GLN A 6 22.82 -17.97 24.30
N ALA A 7 23.80 -18.21 23.42
CA ALA A 7 25.20 -17.99 23.73
C ALA A 7 25.55 -16.49 23.87
N ASP A 8 24.94 -15.63 23.06
CA ASP A 8 25.05 -14.16 23.19
C ASP A 8 24.53 -13.71 24.55
N PHE A 9 23.35 -14.18 24.95
CA PHE A 9 22.79 -13.84 26.26
C PHE A 9 23.60 -14.40 27.43
N VAL A 10 24.13 -15.63 27.35
CA VAL A 10 25.05 -16.15 28.40
C VAL A 10 26.29 -15.26 28.54
N THR A 11 26.86 -14.81 27.41
CA THR A 11 28.03 -13.93 27.40
C THR A 11 27.70 -12.58 28.03
N ARG A 12 26.58 -11.95 27.66
CA ARG A 12 26.12 -10.68 28.22
C ARG A 12 25.79 -10.78 29.70
N LEU A 13 25.12 -11.85 30.13
CA LEU A 13 24.80 -12.06 31.53
C LEU A 13 26.07 -12.25 32.37
N ARG A 14 27.08 -12.97 31.86
CA ARG A 14 28.39 -13.09 32.54
C ARG A 14 29.07 -11.74 32.71
N GLN A 15 28.97 -10.84 31.74
CA GLN A 15 29.54 -9.48 31.83
C GLN A 15 28.86 -8.60 32.89
N LEU A 16 27.67 -8.97 33.37
CA LEU A 16 26.96 -8.25 34.44
C LEU A 16 27.31 -8.77 35.83
N LEU A 17 28.00 -9.91 35.94
CA LEU A 17 28.43 -10.46 37.22
C LEU A 17 29.64 -9.70 37.75
N PRO A 18 29.79 -9.55 39.08
CA PRO A 18 30.96 -8.91 39.65
C PRO A 18 32.25 -9.63 39.28
N ASP A 19 33.30 -8.84 39.01
CA ASP A 19 34.62 -9.38 38.73
C ASP A 19 35.12 -10.25 39.90
N ASN A 20 35.78 -11.35 39.56
CA ASN A 20 36.41 -12.30 40.49
C ASN A 20 35.47 -13.10 41.42
N TRP A 21 34.15 -13.01 41.27
CA TRP A 21 33.22 -13.88 42.02
C TRP A 21 33.13 -15.29 41.43
N PHE A 22 33.34 -15.41 40.12
CA PHE A 22 33.27 -16.65 39.38
C PHE A 22 34.48 -16.79 38.46
N PRO A 23 34.87 -18.03 38.09
CA PRO A 23 35.86 -18.25 37.04
C PRO A 23 35.50 -17.50 35.76
N ALA A 24 36.52 -16.91 35.12
CA ALA A 24 36.38 -16.26 33.82
C ALA A 24 35.82 -17.24 32.78
N ALA A 25 35.12 -16.69 31.78
CA ALA A 25 34.64 -17.48 30.65
C ALA A 25 35.82 -18.19 29.96
N PRO A 26 35.66 -19.46 29.55
CA PRO A 26 36.72 -20.20 28.87
C PRO A 26 37.08 -19.53 27.54
N ALA A 27 38.37 -19.51 27.21
CA ALA A 27 38.80 -19.17 25.86
C ALA A 27 38.35 -20.26 24.86
N ALA A 28 38.43 -19.97 23.57
CA ALA A 28 38.05 -20.94 22.53
C ALA A 28 38.85 -22.25 22.66
N GLY A 29 38.16 -23.36 22.93
CA GLY A 29 38.78 -24.68 23.13
C GLY A 29 39.14 -25.02 24.59
N GLU A 30 38.91 -24.11 25.54
CA GLU A 30 39.11 -24.39 26.96
C GLU A 30 37.86 -25.02 27.60
N GLN A 31 38.09 -25.82 28.65
CA GLN A 31 37.02 -26.41 29.43
C GLN A 31 36.36 -25.39 30.35
N GLU A 32 35.02 -25.43 30.43
CA GLU A 32 34.24 -24.60 31.36
C GLU A 32 34.56 -24.95 32.82
N LYS A 33 34.97 -23.94 33.59
CA LYS A 33 35.39 -24.07 35.00
C LYS A 33 34.27 -23.82 36.01
N ALA A 34 33.12 -23.30 35.56
CA ALA A 34 31.94 -23.03 36.38
C ALA A 34 30.66 -23.63 35.76
N PRO A 35 30.54 -24.96 35.67
CA PRO A 35 29.45 -25.62 34.93
C PRO A 35 28.06 -25.33 35.48
N VAL A 36 27.91 -25.22 36.82
CA VAL A 36 26.61 -24.90 37.45
C VAL A 36 26.18 -23.47 37.14
N LEU A 37 27.11 -22.51 37.19
CA LEU A 37 26.85 -21.12 36.84
C LEU A 37 26.34 -21.03 35.40
N VAL A 38 27.08 -21.65 34.47
CA VAL A 38 26.67 -21.66 33.05
C VAL A 38 25.33 -22.33 32.86
N GLY A 39 25.02 -23.41 33.60
CA GLY A 39 23.70 -24.04 33.57
C GLY A 39 22.57 -23.08 33.95
N VAL A 40 22.71 -22.36 35.06
CA VAL A 40 21.73 -21.35 35.50
C VAL A 40 21.61 -20.21 34.50
N LEU A 41 22.74 -19.65 34.04
CA LEU A 41 22.75 -18.57 33.05
C LEU A 41 22.13 -19.00 31.73
N SER A 42 22.38 -20.25 31.30
CA SER A 42 21.81 -20.81 30.05
C SER A 42 20.29 -20.93 30.14
N GLY A 43 19.75 -21.27 31.31
CA GLY A 43 18.30 -21.28 31.55
C GLY A 43 17.68 -19.89 31.37
N CYS A 44 18.23 -18.87 32.03
CA CYS A 44 17.78 -17.48 31.87
C CYS A 44 17.98 -16.96 30.44
N ALA A 45 19.14 -17.25 29.85
CA ALA A 45 19.49 -16.87 28.48
C ALA A 45 18.54 -17.48 27.44
N ASN A 46 18.04 -18.70 27.67
CA ASN A 46 17.08 -19.33 26.77
C ASN A 46 15.76 -18.55 26.72
N VAL A 47 15.27 -18.08 27.87
CA VAL A 47 14.05 -17.25 27.93
C VAL A 47 14.28 -15.90 27.24
N LEU A 48 15.44 -15.27 27.49
CA LEU A 48 15.80 -14.02 26.83
C LEU A 48 15.95 -14.17 25.31
N ALA A 49 16.53 -15.28 24.84
CA ALA A 49 16.63 -15.60 23.42
C ALA A 49 15.25 -15.76 22.77
N TRP A 50 14.32 -16.45 23.44
CA TRP A 50 12.94 -16.56 22.97
C TRP A 50 12.24 -15.19 22.89
N LEU A 51 12.38 -14.36 23.93
CA LEU A 51 11.83 -12.99 23.93
C LEU A 51 12.43 -12.13 22.82
N TRP A 52 13.74 -12.28 22.56
CA TRP A 52 14.42 -11.56 21.49
C TRP A 52 13.88 -11.94 20.11
N LEU A 53 13.69 -13.24 19.84
CA LEU A 53 13.07 -13.71 18.60
C LEU A 53 11.66 -13.14 18.44
N GLN A 54 10.86 -13.13 19.51
CA GLN A 54 9.51 -12.57 19.46
C GLN A 54 9.52 -11.07 19.15
N LEU A 55 10.46 -10.31 19.73
CA LEU A 55 10.61 -8.88 19.45
C LEU A 55 11.08 -8.63 18.02
N ALA A 56 12.01 -9.44 17.51
CA ALA A 56 12.47 -9.36 16.13
C ALA A 56 11.30 -9.62 15.14
N ASP A 57 10.46 -10.60 15.43
CA ASP A 57 9.27 -10.89 14.63
C ASP A 57 8.28 -9.73 14.64
N VAL A 58 7.95 -9.19 15.82
CA VAL A 58 7.06 -8.00 15.91
C VAL A 58 7.64 -6.80 15.15
N SER A 59 8.95 -6.58 15.24
CA SER A 59 9.63 -5.53 14.47
C SER A 59 9.50 -5.76 12.96
N ASN A 60 9.64 -7.01 12.50
CA ASN A 60 9.43 -7.37 11.10
C ASN A 60 7.97 -7.14 10.66
N GLN A 61 6.99 -7.37 11.55
CA GLN A 61 5.58 -7.13 11.24
C GLN A 61 5.18 -5.64 11.28
N ALA A 62 6.03 -4.75 11.82
CA ALA A 62 5.71 -3.32 11.88
C ALA A 62 5.78 -2.65 10.49
N ARG A 63 6.65 -3.13 9.59
CA ARG A 63 6.90 -2.50 8.28
C ARG A 63 6.25 -3.31 7.15
N LEU A 64 5.58 -2.62 6.23
CA LEU A 64 4.97 -3.26 5.05
C LEU A 64 5.99 -4.09 4.23
N GLN A 65 7.24 -3.63 4.15
CA GLN A 65 8.30 -4.29 3.38
C GLN A 65 8.67 -5.68 3.90
N THR A 66 8.54 -5.91 5.21
CA THR A 66 9.01 -7.13 5.89
C THR A 66 7.87 -7.99 6.43
N THR A 67 6.66 -7.43 6.55
CA THR A 67 5.48 -8.15 7.03
C THR A 67 5.13 -9.35 6.14
N THR A 68 4.62 -10.41 6.75
CA THR A 68 4.26 -11.69 6.12
C THR A 68 2.93 -12.23 6.64
N GLY A 69 2.38 -13.25 5.98
CA GLY A 69 1.20 -13.98 6.46
C GLY A 69 -0.04 -13.09 6.67
N THR A 70 -0.77 -13.34 7.75
CA THR A 70 -2.04 -12.67 8.08
C THR A 70 -1.87 -11.19 8.36
N ASP A 71 -0.75 -10.78 8.97
CA ASP A 71 -0.46 -9.37 9.25
C ASP A 71 -0.37 -8.54 7.97
N LEU A 72 0.08 -9.15 6.85
CA LEU A 72 0.09 -8.49 5.55
C LEU A 72 -1.32 -8.23 5.02
N SER A 73 -2.25 -9.15 5.28
CA SER A 73 -3.67 -8.97 4.94
C SER A 73 -4.30 -7.87 5.80
N MET A 74 -4.03 -7.86 7.11
CA MET A 74 -4.52 -6.81 8.01
C MET A 74 -4.02 -5.43 7.59
N LYS A 75 -2.76 -5.29 7.18
CA LYS A 75 -2.26 -4.01 6.64
C LYS A 75 -3.01 -3.56 5.39
N ALA A 76 -3.41 -4.49 4.52
CA ALA A 76 -4.20 -4.14 3.35
C ALA A 76 -5.59 -3.62 3.76
N ASP A 77 -6.21 -4.25 4.76
CA ASP A 77 -7.48 -3.78 5.32
C ASP A 77 -7.34 -2.38 5.95
N ASP A 78 -6.23 -2.10 6.64
CA ASP A 78 -5.95 -0.76 7.17
C ASP A 78 -5.83 0.31 6.06
N TYR A 79 -5.18 -0.04 4.94
CA TYR A 79 -4.96 0.91 3.84
C TYR A 79 -6.18 1.11 2.93
N PHE A 80 -6.94 0.05 2.67
CA PHE A 80 -7.98 0.04 1.65
C PHE A 80 -9.39 -0.21 2.20
N GLY A 81 -9.51 -0.50 3.49
CA GLY A 81 -10.74 -0.97 4.12
C GLY A 81 -10.87 -2.50 4.04
N ILE A 82 -11.62 -3.06 4.98
CA ILE A 82 -11.87 -4.49 5.11
C ILE A 82 -12.42 -5.05 3.79
N ASP A 83 -11.80 -6.13 3.29
CA ASP A 83 -12.20 -6.87 2.09
C ASP A 83 -12.18 -6.09 0.76
N ASN A 84 -11.70 -4.84 0.74
CA ASN A 84 -11.59 -4.05 -0.50
C ASN A 84 -10.36 -4.40 -1.33
N PHE A 85 -9.36 -5.05 -0.74
CA PHE A 85 -8.14 -5.45 -1.43
C PHE A 85 -7.65 -6.84 -1.01
N PRO A 86 -8.48 -7.88 -1.13
CA PRO A 86 -8.16 -9.20 -0.59
C PRO A 86 -6.99 -9.84 -1.34
N ARG A 87 -6.31 -10.77 -0.66
CA ARG A 87 -5.27 -11.60 -1.25
C ARG A 87 -5.90 -12.59 -2.25
N MET A 88 -5.27 -12.76 -3.42
CA MET A 88 -5.73 -13.73 -4.41
C MET A 88 -5.40 -15.16 -3.98
N SER A 89 -6.17 -16.13 -4.46
CA SER A 89 -5.90 -17.55 -4.20
C SER A 89 -4.50 -17.92 -4.70
N GLY A 90 -3.68 -18.52 -3.82
CA GLY A 90 -2.30 -18.91 -4.13
C GLY A 90 -1.30 -17.75 -4.25
N GLU A 91 -1.69 -16.50 -3.95
CA GLU A 91 -0.79 -15.34 -4.04
C GLU A 91 0.27 -15.38 -2.92
N THR A 92 1.54 -15.30 -3.31
CA THR A 92 2.65 -15.24 -2.35
C THR A 92 2.69 -13.90 -1.63
N ASP A 93 3.27 -13.86 -0.42
CA ASP A 93 3.44 -12.60 0.33
C ASP A 93 4.17 -11.53 -0.47
N ALA A 94 5.18 -11.91 -1.27
CA ALA A 94 5.95 -10.99 -2.09
C ALA A 94 5.10 -10.36 -3.20
N ALA A 95 4.31 -11.17 -3.91
CA ALA A 95 3.41 -10.69 -4.96
C ALA A 95 2.32 -9.77 -4.38
N TYR A 96 1.69 -10.20 -3.28
CA TYR A 96 0.64 -9.44 -2.63
C TYR A 96 1.15 -8.09 -2.10
N ARG A 97 2.31 -8.09 -1.44
CA ARG A 97 2.96 -6.85 -0.99
C ARG A 97 3.26 -5.90 -2.14
N GLN A 98 3.77 -6.40 -3.26
CA GLN A 98 4.04 -5.56 -4.42
C GLN A 98 2.76 -4.95 -4.98
N ARG A 99 1.66 -5.72 -5.00
CA ARG A 99 0.35 -5.24 -5.43
C ARG A 99 -0.19 -4.14 -4.50
N ILE A 100 -0.04 -4.29 -3.18
CA ILE A 100 -0.37 -3.24 -2.19
C ILE A 100 0.45 -1.96 -2.46
N ILE A 101 1.77 -2.09 -2.63
CA ILE A 101 2.67 -0.94 -2.88
C ILE A 101 2.28 -0.22 -4.18
N ASN A 102 1.98 -0.98 -5.24
CA ASN A 102 1.55 -0.42 -6.52
C ASN A 102 0.23 0.33 -6.37
N GLN A 103 -0.72 -0.21 -5.61
CA GLN A 103 -2.02 0.42 -5.40
C GLN A 103 -1.92 1.70 -4.56
N LEU A 104 -1.06 1.73 -3.54
CA LEU A 104 -0.79 2.93 -2.74
C LEU A 104 -0.16 4.07 -3.57
N ARG A 105 0.61 3.71 -4.60
CA ARG A 105 1.30 4.67 -5.49
C ARG A 105 0.54 4.93 -6.78
N ALA A 106 -0.62 4.29 -6.98
CA ALA A 106 -1.38 4.40 -8.21
C ALA A 106 -1.78 5.86 -8.43
N THR A 107 -1.44 6.40 -9.61
CA THR A 107 -1.96 7.71 -10.01
C THR A 107 -3.47 7.57 -10.21
N LYS A 108 -4.24 8.36 -9.46
CA LYS A 108 -5.71 8.38 -9.51
C LYS A 108 -6.19 9.80 -9.78
N ASN A 109 -7.46 9.92 -10.15
CA ASN A 109 -8.13 11.19 -10.40
C ASN A 109 -7.45 12.09 -11.44
N THR A 110 -6.86 11.47 -12.47
CA THR A 110 -6.34 12.17 -13.66
C THR A 110 -6.98 11.57 -14.91
N ARG A 111 -7.07 12.35 -15.99
CA ARG A 111 -7.57 11.86 -17.30
C ARG A 111 -6.88 10.58 -17.72
N ALA A 112 -5.55 10.58 -17.70
CA ALA A 112 -4.74 9.44 -18.09
C ALA A 112 -4.97 8.21 -17.21
N ALA A 113 -5.14 8.40 -15.90
CA ALA A 113 -5.46 7.30 -14.99
C ALA A 113 -6.83 6.68 -15.27
N ILE A 114 -7.86 7.51 -15.52
CA ILE A 114 -9.21 7.02 -15.87
C ILE A 114 -9.17 6.26 -17.19
N ILE A 115 -8.49 6.81 -18.22
CA ILE A 115 -8.30 6.14 -19.51
C ILE A 115 -7.63 4.77 -19.31
N ALA A 116 -6.50 4.73 -18.59
CA ALA A 116 -5.77 3.49 -18.35
C ALA A 116 -6.60 2.45 -17.59
N ALA A 117 -7.35 2.86 -16.56
CA ALA A 117 -8.19 1.96 -15.77
C ALA A 117 -9.32 1.33 -16.60
N VAL A 118 -10.00 2.15 -17.41
CA VAL A 118 -11.09 1.66 -18.29
C VAL A 118 -10.53 0.79 -19.42
N GLN A 119 -9.41 1.18 -20.02
CA GLN A 119 -8.77 0.41 -21.08
C GLN A 119 -8.24 -0.94 -20.58
N ALA A 120 -7.76 -1.01 -19.34
CA ALA A 120 -7.31 -2.27 -18.74
C ALA A 120 -8.44 -3.31 -18.63
N VAL A 121 -9.70 -2.88 -18.44
CA VAL A 121 -10.84 -3.81 -18.34
C VAL A 121 -11.55 -4.04 -19.68
N THR A 122 -11.64 -3.02 -20.54
CA THR A 122 -12.38 -3.10 -21.82
C THR A 122 -11.53 -3.46 -23.03
N GLY A 123 -10.21 -3.23 -22.97
CA GLY A 123 -9.31 -3.27 -24.12
C GLY A 123 -9.44 -2.09 -25.08
N THR A 124 -10.39 -1.17 -24.85
CA THR A 124 -10.65 0.00 -25.72
C THR A 124 -10.29 1.30 -25.02
N THR A 125 -9.88 2.31 -25.79
CA THR A 125 -9.57 3.62 -25.24
C THR A 125 -10.85 4.45 -25.15
N PRO A 126 -11.28 4.87 -23.95
CA PRO A 126 -12.48 5.70 -23.82
C PRO A 126 -12.21 7.15 -24.26
N THR A 127 -13.29 7.86 -24.61
CA THR A 127 -13.25 9.31 -24.85
C THR A 127 -13.75 10.05 -23.62
N ILE A 128 -13.00 11.03 -23.12
CA ILE A 128 -13.34 11.83 -21.94
C ILE A 128 -13.50 13.30 -22.35
N ILE A 129 -14.53 13.95 -21.82
CA ILE A 129 -14.79 15.39 -21.93
C ILE A 129 -14.86 15.99 -20.52
N GLU A 130 -13.92 16.87 -20.20
CA GLU A 130 -13.87 17.64 -18.96
C GLU A 130 -14.36 19.06 -19.21
N GLN A 131 -15.41 19.49 -18.51
CA GLN A 131 -16.08 20.78 -18.80
C GLN A 131 -15.25 22.03 -18.49
N THR A 132 -14.27 21.90 -17.60
CA THR A 132 -13.32 22.97 -17.28
C THR A 132 -12.12 22.96 -18.23
N ASN A 133 -11.98 21.93 -19.08
CA ASN A 133 -10.93 21.85 -20.06
C ASN A 133 -11.33 22.59 -21.34
N ALA A 134 -10.56 23.62 -21.68
CA ALA A 134 -10.78 24.46 -22.86
C ALA A 134 -10.66 23.67 -24.17
N ASP A 135 -9.77 22.67 -24.22
CA ASP A 135 -9.55 21.85 -25.41
C ASP A 135 -10.74 20.93 -25.69
N ASP A 136 -11.41 20.44 -24.64
CA ASP A 136 -12.53 19.52 -24.76
C ASP A 136 -13.84 20.24 -25.09
N CYS A 137 -14.19 21.30 -24.34
CA CYS A 137 -15.49 21.95 -24.47
C CYS A 137 -15.49 23.18 -25.36
N LYS A 138 -14.31 23.71 -25.69
CA LYS A 138 -14.12 25.03 -26.30
C LYS A 138 -14.73 26.14 -25.44
N GLY A 139 -13.95 27.16 -25.14
CA GLY A 139 -14.48 28.32 -24.42
C GLY A 139 -15.47 29.10 -25.28
N TYR A 140 -16.39 29.83 -24.64
CA TYR A 140 -16.89 31.07 -25.26
C TYR A 140 -15.71 32.05 -25.32
N GLY A 141 -14.87 31.90 -26.35
CA GLY A 141 -13.84 32.86 -26.66
C GLY A 141 -14.49 34.23 -26.85
N SER A 142 -13.91 35.25 -26.22
CA SER A 142 -14.20 36.63 -26.63
C SER A 142 -13.37 36.95 -27.87
N THR A 143 -13.76 37.96 -28.65
CA THR A 143 -12.94 38.48 -29.76
C THR A 143 -11.53 38.88 -29.34
N ALA A 144 -11.31 39.18 -28.06
CA ALA A 144 -10.00 39.52 -27.50
C ALA A 144 -9.18 38.31 -27.01
N ASN A 145 -9.81 37.16 -26.73
CA ASN A 145 -9.14 35.95 -26.26
C ASN A 145 -9.93 34.69 -26.68
N PRO A 146 -9.69 34.17 -27.89
CA PRO A 146 -10.43 33.02 -28.43
C PRO A 146 -10.12 31.69 -27.70
N SER A 147 -9.10 31.66 -26.84
CA SER A 147 -8.64 30.49 -26.08
C SER A 147 -9.04 30.48 -24.60
N ALA A 148 -9.90 31.40 -24.14
CA ALA A 148 -10.35 31.43 -22.75
C ALA A 148 -11.36 30.30 -22.47
N GLY A 149 -10.88 29.16 -21.95
CA GLY A 149 -11.73 28.07 -21.49
C GLY A 149 -12.70 28.49 -20.39
N GLY A 150 -13.92 27.97 -20.44
CA GLY A 150 -14.91 28.18 -19.41
C GLY A 150 -16.27 27.69 -19.87
N GLY A 151 -16.75 26.59 -19.29
CA GLY A 151 -18.11 26.12 -19.48
C GLY A 151 -19.14 27.20 -19.12
N TYR A 152 -20.34 27.10 -19.71
CA TYR A 152 -21.44 28.03 -19.44
C TYR A 152 -21.83 28.00 -17.95
N GLY A 153 -21.67 29.12 -17.22
CA GLY A 153 -22.01 29.22 -15.79
C GLY A 153 -20.84 29.16 -14.80
N TYR A 154 -19.58 29.27 -15.27
CA TYR A 154 -18.39 29.35 -14.41
C TYR A 154 -18.54 30.41 -13.29
N GLY A 155 -18.42 29.98 -12.03
CA GLY A 155 -18.54 30.86 -10.85
C GLY A 155 -19.95 31.08 -10.30
N ALA A 156 -21.00 30.51 -10.90
CA ALA A 156 -22.40 30.72 -10.50
C ALA A 156 -23.04 29.55 -9.72
N GLY A 157 -22.27 28.57 -9.25
CA GLY A 157 -22.82 27.41 -8.52
C GLY A 157 -23.64 26.43 -9.37
N LEU A 158 -23.71 26.64 -10.69
CA LEU A 158 -24.34 25.72 -11.63
C LEU A 158 -23.33 24.60 -11.96
N HIS A 159 -23.74 23.35 -11.76
CA HIS A 159 -22.86 22.17 -11.79
C HIS A 159 -21.98 22.03 -13.05
N ASN A 160 -22.39 22.61 -14.19
CA ASN A 160 -21.58 22.63 -15.41
C ASN A 160 -20.40 23.60 -15.27
N GLY A 161 -19.21 23.07 -14.96
CA GLY A 161 -17.98 23.86 -14.80
C GLY A 161 -17.76 24.46 -13.40
N HIS A 162 -18.50 24.03 -12.38
CA HIS A 162 -18.29 24.45 -11.00
C HIS A 162 -17.08 23.75 -10.36
N LEU A 163 -16.30 24.47 -9.55
CA LEU A 163 -15.07 23.96 -8.91
C LEU A 163 -15.35 23.03 -7.71
N SER A 164 -16.54 23.10 -7.12
CA SER A 164 -16.91 22.22 -6.01
C SER A 164 -17.50 20.92 -6.53
N GLY A 165 -16.64 19.92 -6.72
CA GLY A 165 -17.03 18.56 -7.14
C GLY A 165 -16.92 18.36 -8.65
N GLY A 166 -15.68 18.31 -9.17
CA GLY A 166 -15.41 18.23 -10.61
C GLY A 166 -16.19 17.11 -11.31
N GLN A 167 -16.68 17.38 -12.51
CA GLN A 167 -17.43 16.42 -13.31
C GLN A 167 -16.83 16.26 -14.71
N PHE A 168 -16.97 15.06 -15.26
CA PHE A 168 -16.54 14.72 -16.60
C PHE A 168 -17.54 13.77 -17.27
N PHE A 169 -17.58 13.80 -18.59
CA PHE A 169 -18.32 12.84 -19.40
C PHE A 169 -17.34 11.83 -19.97
N ILE A 170 -17.74 10.57 -19.98
CA ILE A 170 -16.94 9.49 -20.55
C ILE A 170 -17.81 8.63 -21.47
N THR A 171 -17.30 8.39 -22.67
CA THR A 171 -17.87 7.41 -23.61
C THR A 171 -16.92 6.24 -23.73
N VAL A 172 -17.42 5.04 -23.47
CA VAL A 172 -16.64 3.79 -23.44
C VAL A 172 -17.26 2.80 -24.41
N GLN A 173 -16.43 2.17 -25.25
CA GLN A 173 -16.85 1.00 -26.00
C GLN A 173 -16.69 -0.25 -25.13
N ARG A 174 -17.77 -1.02 -24.98
CA ARG A 174 -17.86 -2.18 -24.08
C ARG A 174 -16.71 -3.18 -24.29
N GLY A 175 -16.33 -3.39 -25.55
CA GLY A 175 -15.23 -4.30 -25.89
C GLY A 175 -15.57 -5.73 -25.48
N SER A 176 -14.64 -6.40 -24.79
CA SER A 176 -14.80 -7.79 -24.35
C SER A 176 -15.55 -7.97 -23.02
N VAL A 177 -16.01 -6.88 -22.39
CA VAL A 177 -16.61 -6.91 -21.06
C VAL A 177 -18.09 -7.32 -21.14
N THR A 178 -18.48 -8.30 -20.33
CA THR A 178 -19.85 -8.82 -20.32
C THR A 178 -20.81 -8.06 -19.40
N ASP A 179 -20.28 -7.30 -18.45
CA ASP A 179 -21.07 -6.58 -17.44
C ASP A 179 -20.58 -5.12 -17.27
N ASP A 180 -21.52 -4.18 -17.37
CA ASP A 180 -21.28 -2.75 -17.21
C ASP A 180 -20.74 -2.39 -15.83
N SER A 181 -21.04 -3.21 -14.81
CA SER A 181 -20.53 -3.02 -13.45
C SER A 181 -19.01 -2.99 -13.39
N ILE A 182 -18.32 -3.75 -14.26
CA ILE A 182 -16.86 -3.80 -14.32
C ILE A 182 -16.29 -2.44 -14.76
N ILE A 183 -16.90 -1.81 -15.77
CA ILE A 183 -16.49 -0.49 -16.28
C ILE A 183 -16.75 0.58 -15.21
N LEU A 184 -17.93 0.56 -14.60
CA LEU A 184 -18.31 1.53 -13.58
C LEU A 184 -17.42 1.41 -12.33
N ASN A 185 -17.05 0.19 -11.93
CA ASN A 185 -16.13 -0.04 -10.81
C ASN A 185 -14.70 0.45 -11.12
N ALA A 186 -14.22 0.28 -12.36
CA ALA A 186 -12.93 0.83 -12.78
C ALA A 186 -12.91 2.37 -12.71
N ILE A 187 -13.99 3.02 -13.14
CA ILE A 187 -14.15 4.48 -13.04
C ILE A 187 -14.22 4.92 -11.58
N ASN A 188 -15.10 4.30 -10.78
CA ASN A 188 -15.34 4.67 -9.39
C ASN A 188 -14.12 4.48 -8.49
N SER A 189 -13.34 3.42 -8.72
CA SER A 189 -12.11 3.16 -7.97
C SER A 189 -10.96 4.12 -8.33
N THR A 190 -11.08 4.87 -9.42
CA THR A 190 -10.01 5.74 -9.95
C THR A 190 -10.33 7.23 -9.80
N LYS A 191 -11.60 7.64 -9.89
CA LYS A 191 -12.01 9.04 -9.68
C LYS A 191 -11.95 9.42 -8.19
N ALA A 192 -11.81 10.71 -7.90
CA ALA A 192 -11.93 11.20 -6.53
C ALA A 192 -13.36 11.01 -5.98
N VAL A 193 -13.46 10.87 -4.65
CA VAL A 193 -14.73 10.95 -3.93
C VAL A 193 -15.30 12.36 -4.13
N GLY A 194 -16.56 12.45 -4.57
CA GLY A 194 -17.22 13.71 -4.93
C GLY A 194 -17.11 14.12 -6.40
N ALA A 195 -16.25 13.47 -7.20
CA ALA A 195 -16.24 13.67 -8.65
C ALA A 195 -17.39 12.90 -9.32
N ILE A 196 -18.05 13.50 -10.31
CA ILE A 196 -19.18 12.88 -11.04
C ILE A 196 -18.71 12.45 -12.44
N ALA A 197 -18.91 11.18 -12.77
CA ALA A 197 -18.55 10.60 -14.06
C ALA A 197 -19.83 10.23 -14.84
N TRP A 198 -20.23 11.09 -15.78
CA TRP A 198 -21.38 10.84 -16.65
C TRP A 198 -20.98 9.83 -17.73
N THR A 199 -21.45 8.60 -17.59
CA THR A 199 -20.93 7.46 -18.36
C THR A 199 -21.91 7.05 -19.45
N ARG A 200 -21.44 7.00 -20.70
CA ARG A 200 -22.13 6.38 -21.85
C ARG A 200 -21.36 5.14 -22.26
N ILE A 201 -22.03 3.99 -22.26
CA ILE A 201 -21.48 2.72 -22.75
C ILE A 201 -22.09 2.45 -24.12
N THR A 202 -21.25 2.10 -25.09
CA THR A 202 -21.65 1.73 -26.45
C THR A 202 -21.14 0.33 -26.77
N ASP A 203 -21.89 -0.43 -27.55
CA ASP A 203 -21.48 -1.77 -28.01
C ASP A 203 -20.47 -1.69 -29.17
#